data_AF-A0A970KGZ5-F1
#
_entry.id   AF-A0A970KGZ5-F1
#
_cell.length_a   1.000
_cell.length_b   1.000
_cell.length_c   1.000
_cell.angle_alpha   90.00
_cell.angle_beta   90.00
_cell.angle_gamma   90.00
#
_symmetry.space_group_name_H-M   'P 1'
#
loop_
_entity.id
_entity.type
_entity.pdbx_description
1 polymer ?
#
loop_
_entity_poly.entity_id
_entity_poly.type
_entity_poly.pdbx_seq_one_letter_code
_entity_poly.pdbx_strand_id
1 'polypeptide(L)'
;MSFNLEDGELLEVIGEGRAEVNYTGYQIKGDYIRYQVQDSDIESRGNVFVNTEDYQLFTEMISGELEKGVFTVEGKVLFRRNNLEIHSDKLYIDGEGLMTFSGNVTLEYDKIKAAADTLIYDSVNKIVLLEGNVSGENEEIEFSGEKMEIDLETEKIKLQNGAGMILKDR
;
A
#
# COMPACT_ATOMS: atom_id res chain seq x y z
N MET A 1 15.84 -44.21 12.68
CA MET A 1 16.27 -43.37 13.81
C MET A 1 15.03 -42.62 14.24
N SER A 2 14.46 -42.97 15.38
CA SER A 2 13.16 -42.47 15.84
C SER A 2 13.42 -41.32 16.80
N PHE A 3 12.89 -40.14 16.50
CA PHE A 3 12.95 -39.00 17.41
C PHE A 3 11.59 -38.86 18.10
N ASN A 4 11.58 -38.95 19.42
CA ASN A 4 10.48 -38.47 20.25
C ASN A 4 10.66 -36.94 20.37
N LEU A 5 9.67 -36.18 19.88
CA LEU A 5 9.52 -34.76 20.19
C LEU A 5 8.46 -34.66 21.29
N GLU A 6 8.90 -34.48 22.53
CA GLU A 6 8.02 -34.01 23.60
C GLU A 6 7.65 -32.54 23.29
N ASP A 7 6.34 -32.24 23.22
CA ASP A 7 5.73 -30.89 23.29
C ASP A 7 6.44 -29.74 22.55
N GLY A 8 6.70 -29.91 21.25
CA GLY A 8 7.20 -28.82 20.41
C GLY A 8 6.05 -27.91 19.95
N GLU A 9 5.81 -26.80 20.66
CA GLU A 9 4.99 -25.70 20.12
C GLU A 9 5.62 -25.24 18.79
N LEU A 10 4.83 -25.19 17.72
CA LEU A 10 5.29 -24.69 16.43
C LEU A 10 5.59 -23.19 16.59
N LEU A 11 6.87 -22.82 16.62
CA LEU A 11 7.27 -21.42 16.78
C LEU A 11 7.28 -20.66 15.45
N GLU A 12 7.68 -21.33 14.37
CA GLU A 12 7.95 -20.71 13.09
C GLU A 12 7.67 -21.66 11.92
N VAL A 13 7.20 -21.09 10.82
CA VAL A 13 7.03 -21.75 9.51
C VAL A 13 7.80 -20.96 8.46
N ILE A 14 8.63 -21.64 7.68
CA ILE A 14 9.37 -21.05 6.56
C ILE A 14 8.96 -21.75 5.27
N GLY A 15 8.61 -20.96 4.26
CA GLY A 15 8.40 -21.39 2.89
C GLY A 15 9.43 -20.74 1.96
N GLU A 16 10.03 -21.55 1.09
CA GLU A 16 10.99 -21.10 0.07
C GLU A 16 10.53 -21.56 -1.32
N GLY A 17 10.71 -20.72 -2.33
CA GLY A 17 10.40 -21.00 -3.72
C GLY A 17 8.90 -20.98 -4.02
N ARG A 18 8.37 -19.80 -4.37
CA ARG A 18 6.94 -19.56 -4.64
C ARG A 18 6.06 -19.95 -3.44
N ALA A 19 6.45 -19.47 -2.27
CA ALA A 19 5.70 -19.67 -1.04
C ALA A 19 4.39 -18.87 -1.07
N GLU A 20 3.38 -19.41 -0.37
CA GLU A 20 2.06 -18.79 -0.25
C GLU A 20 1.53 -19.00 1.17
N VAL A 21 0.98 -17.93 1.75
CA VAL A 21 0.22 -17.94 3.00
C VAL A 21 -1.18 -17.44 2.71
N ASN A 22 -2.18 -18.19 3.19
CA ASN A 22 -3.58 -17.78 3.19
C ASN A 22 -4.01 -17.62 4.65
N TYR A 23 -4.38 -16.40 5.04
CA TYR A 23 -4.77 -16.07 6.41
C TYR A 23 -5.91 -15.05 6.37
N THR A 24 -7.08 -15.40 6.89
CA THR A 24 -8.27 -14.54 7.07
C THR A 24 -8.32 -13.29 6.16
N GLY A 25 -8.73 -13.47 4.90
CA GLY A 25 -8.87 -12.36 3.94
C GLY A 25 -7.58 -11.91 3.25
N TYR A 26 -6.41 -12.41 3.65
CA TYR A 26 -5.12 -12.20 3.01
C TYR A 26 -4.67 -13.45 2.26
N GLN A 27 -4.24 -13.26 1.02
CA GLN A 27 -3.39 -14.19 0.28
C GLN A 27 -2.06 -13.48 0.01
N ILE A 28 -0.97 -13.97 0.62
CA ILE A 28 0.38 -13.42 0.49
C ILE A 28 1.24 -14.44 -0.24
N LYS A 29 1.89 -14.02 -1.31
CA LYS A 29 2.83 -14.82 -2.11
C LYS A 29 4.19 -14.16 -2.15
N GLY A 30 5.24 -14.96 -2.30
CA GLY A 30 6.61 -14.48 -2.49
C GLY A 30 7.58 -15.61 -2.77
N ASP A 31 8.83 -15.27 -3.07
CA ASP A 31 9.91 -16.24 -3.23
C ASP A 31 10.35 -16.83 -1.88
N TYR A 32 10.17 -16.08 -0.80
CA TYR A 32 10.42 -16.49 0.58
C TYR A 32 9.30 -15.97 1.49
N ILE A 33 8.81 -16.81 2.39
CA ILE A 33 7.91 -16.38 3.48
C ILE A 33 8.35 -17.01 4.80
N ARG A 34 8.41 -16.20 5.84
CA ARG A 34 8.60 -16.60 7.24
C ARG A 34 7.38 -16.16 8.04
N TYR A 35 6.79 -17.06 8.82
CA TYR A 35 5.69 -16.78 9.73
C TYR A 35 6.03 -17.27 11.13
N GLN A 36 5.99 -16.37 12.11
CA GLN A 36 6.16 -16.68 13.53
C GLN A 36 4.78 -16.82 14.17
N VAL A 37 4.49 -17.99 14.72
CA VAL A 37 3.14 -18.35 15.17
C VAL A 37 2.74 -17.59 16.44
N GLN A 38 3.70 -17.33 17.34
CA GLN A 38 3.42 -16.75 18.65
C GLN A 38 2.88 -15.32 18.57
N ASP A 39 3.45 -14.52 17.67
CA ASP A 39 3.17 -13.09 17.55
C ASP A 39 2.45 -12.74 16.25
N SER A 40 2.10 -13.74 15.43
CA SER A 40 1.51 -13.56 14.09
C SER A 40 2.36 -12.69 13.15
N ASP A 41 3.67 -12.64 13.39
CA ASP A 41 4.63 -11.90 12.59
C ASP A 41 4.88 -12.62 11.28
N ILE A 42 4.79 -11.89 10.17
CA ILE A 42 5.13 -12.37 8.84
C ILE A 42 6.23 -11.53 8.21
N GLU A 43 7.06 -12.17 7.42
CA GLU A 43 7.95 -11.54 6.45
C GLU A 43 7.82 -12.28 5.12
N SER A 44 7.65 -11.55 4.03
CA SER A 44 7.68 -12.09 2.67
C SER A 44 8.64 -11.27 1.81
N ARG A 45 9.43 -11.93 0.98
CA ARG A 45 10.46 -11.32 0.13
C ARG A 45 10.48 -11.93 -1.27
N GLY A 46 10.80 -11.10 -2.27
CA GLY A 46 10.95 -11.46 -3.67
C GLY A 46 9.62 -11.69 -4.38
N ASN A 47 9.34 -10.89 -5.41
CA ASN A 47 8.10 -10.97 -6.21
C ASN A 47 6.83 -11.05 -5.33
N VAL A 48 6.77 -10.21 -4.30
CA VAL A 48 5.70 -10.27 -3.31
C VAL A 48 4.41 -9.78 -3.93
N PHE A 49 3.36 -10.58 -3.74
CA PHE A 49 2.00 -10.23 -4.12
C PHE A 49 1.07 -10.47 -2.94
N VAL A 50 0.32 -9.45 -2.57
CA VAL A 50 -0.74 -9.52 -1.57
C VAL A 50 -2.07 -9.26 -2.26
N ASN A 51 -3.03 -10.16 -2.04
CA ASN A 51 -4.40 -10.01 -2.51
C ASN A 51 -5.33 -10.07 -1.31
N THR A 52 -6.19 -9.07 -1.19
CA THR A 52 -7.30 -9.05 -0.22
C THR A 52 -8.64 -8.97 -0.97
N GLU A 53 -9.75 -8.89 -0.24
CA GLU A 53 -11.05 -8.58 -0.84
C GLU A 53 -11.11 -7.14 -1.36
N ASP A 54 -10.32 -6.23 -0.78
CA ASP A 54 -10.38 -4.79 -1.04
C ASP A 54 -9.33 -4.27 -2.02
N TYR A 55 -8.14 -4.89 -2.05
CA TYR A 55 -7.01 -4.36 -2.80
C TYR A 55 -6.00 -5.43 -3.22
N GLN A 56 -5.15 -5.04 -4.16
CA GLN A 56 -3.98 -5.77 -4.60
C GLN A 56 -2.72 -4.95 -4.34
N LEU A 57 -1.65 -5.62 -3.95
CA LEU A 57 -0.37 -5.00 -3.65
C LEU A 57 0.76 -5.84 -4.24
N PHE A 58 1.64 -5.20 -5.00
CA PHE A 58 2.86 -5.79 -5.53
C PHE A 58 4.06 -5.05 -4.95
N THR A 59 5.08 -5.78 -4.52
CA THR A 59 6.26 -5.21 -3.88
C THR A 59 7.45 -6.19 -3.90
N GLU A 60 8.59 -5.77 -3.38
CA GLU A 60 9.77 -6.63 -3.18
C GLU A 60 9.79 -7.24 -1.78
N MET A 61 9.30 -6.51 -0.78
CA MET A 61 9.24 -6.97 0.62
C MET A 61 8.00 -6.45 1.34
N ILE A 62 7.43 -7.31 2.19
CA ILE A 62 6.44 -6.94 3.19
C ILE A 62 6.79 -7.64 4.51
N SER A 63 6.63 -6.94 5.61
CA SER A 63 6.75 -7.51 6.95
C SER A 63 5.77 -6.86 7.91
N GLY A 64 5.29 -7.59 8.90
CA GLY A 64 4.38 -7.03 9.90
C GLY A 64 3.61 -8.09 10.66
N GLU A 65 2.56 -7.66 11.34
CA GLU A 65 1.74 -8.51 12.21
C GLU A 65 0.38 -8.78 11.53
N LEU A 66 0.18 -10.02 11.08
CA LEU A 66 -0.97 -10.44 10.29
C LEU A 66 -2.30 -10.21 11.01
N GLU A 67 -2.35 -10.51 12.31
CA GLU A 67 -3.57 -10.40 13.12
C GLU A 67 -4.01 -8.96 13.33
N LYS A 68 -3.06 -8.04 13.46
CA LYS A 68 -3.35 -6.61 13.60
C LYS A 68 -3.50 -5.90 12.25
N GLY A 69 -3.12 -6.55 11.15
CA GLY A 69 -3.13 -5.93 9.82
C GLY A 69 -2.11 -4.78 9.68
N VAL A 70 -1.09 -4.76 10.52
CA VAL A 70 -0.04 -3.73 10.54
C VAL A 70 1.12 -4.20 9.68
N PHE A 71 1.48 -3.45 8.64
CA PHE A 71 2.52 -3.84 7.70
C PHE A 71 3.45 -2.70 7.33
N THR A 72 4.73 -3.03 7.19
CA THR A 72 5.72 -2.23 6.46
C THR A 72 6.02 -2.92 5.13
N VAL A 73 5.96 -2.14 4.06
CA VAL A 73 6.12 -2.58 2.68
C VAL A 73 7.25 -1.76 2.07
N GLU A 74 8.23 -2.42 1.46
CA GLU A 74 9.41 -1.77 0.90
C GLU A 74 9.79 -2.35 -0.47
N GLY A 75 10.41 -1.50 -1.29
CA GLY A 75 10.71 -1.79 -2.70
C GLY A 75 9.64 -1.18 -3.59
N LYS A 76 9.71 -1.42 -4.90
CA LYS A 76 8.75 -0.84 -5.85
C LYS A 76 7.31 -1.25 -5.50
N VAL A 77 6.58 -0.38 -4.81
CA VAL A 77 5.22 -0.60 -4.35
C VAL A 77 4.26 -0.24 -5.47
N LEU A 78 3.36 -1.16 -5.80
CA LEU A 78 2.19 -0.91 -6.63
C LEU A 78 0.94 -1.37 -5.86
N PHE A 79 0.14 -0.41 -5.44
CA PHE A 79 -1.14 -0.63 -4.78
C PHE A 79 -2.29 -0.36 -5.75
N ARG A 80 -3.30 -1.24 -5.75
CA ARG A 80 -4.48 -1.12 -6.60
C ARG A 80 -5.76 -1.40 -5.82
N ARG A 81 -6.72 -0.49 -5.93
CA ARG A 81 -8.08 -0.64 -5.41
C ARG A 81 -9.06 0.01 -6.38
N ASN A 82 -9.95 -0.77 -7.00
CA ASN A 82 -10.87 -0.27 -8.02
C ASN A 82 -10.12 0.50 -9.14
N ASN A 83 -10.42 1.79 -9.29
CA ASN A 83 -9.81 2.75 -10.22
C ASN A 83 -8.65 3.55 -9.63
N LEU A 84 -8.27 3.30 -8.36
CA LEU A 84 -7.14 3.89 -7.69
C LEU A 84 -5.89 3.02 -7.85
N GLU A 85 -4.85 3.59 -8.44
CA GLU A 85 -3.51 3.01 -8.54
C GLU A 85 -2.49 3.95 -7.89
N ILE A 86 -1.65 3.43 -6.98
CA ILE A 86 -0.62 4.21 -6.29
C ILE A 86 0.72 3.48 -6.44
N HIS A 87 1.75 4.22 -6.87
CA HIS A 87 3.13 3.77 -6.88
C HIS A 87 3.93 4.52 -5.82
N SER A 88 4.87 3.84 -5.17
CA SER A 88 5.80 4.44 -4.21
C SER A 88 7.00 3.52 -3.93
N ASP A 89 7.98 3.97 -3.15
CA ASP A 89 9.09 3.14 -2.68
C ASP A 89 8.79 2.43 -1.35
N LYS A 90 7.84 2.98 -0.56
CA LYS A 90 7.46 2.49 0.75
C LYS A 90 5.99 2.70 1.03
N LEU A 91 5.38 1.73 1.72
CA LEU A 91 4.03 1.81 2.26
C LEU A 91 4.02 1.31 3.71
N TYR A 92 3.36 2.07 4.59
CA TYR A 92 2.99 1.63 5.93
C TYR A 92 1.47 1.49 6.03
N ILE A 93 0.99 0.35 6.54
CA ILE A 93 -0.42 0.05 6.80
C ILE A 93 -0.58 -0.07 8.32
N ASP A 94 -1.53 0.67 8.90
CA ASP A 94 -1.69 0.78 10.36
C ASP A 94 -2.66 -0.23 10.99
N GLY A 95 -3.35 -1.04 10.18
CA GLY A 95 -4.38 -1.97 10.65
C GLY A 95 -5.75 -1.35 10.95
N GLU A 96 -5.85 -0.02 10.99
CA GLU A 96 -7.08 0.74 11.31
C GLU A 96 -7.66 1.45 10.07
N GLY A 97 -6.98 1.38 8.93
CA GLY A 97 -7.47 1.81 7.64
C GLY A 97 -6.69 2.98 7.04
N LEU A 98 -5.63 3.45 7.68
CA LEU A 98 -4.70 4.42 7.11
C LEU A 98 -3.54 3.71 6.43
N MET A 99 -3.22 4.19 5.23
CA MET A 99 -2.08 3.73 4.44
C MET A 99 -1.21 4.93 4.08
N THR A 100 0.05 4.92 4.50
CA THR A 100 1.01 5.99 4.23
C THR A 100 2.04 5.54 3.21
N PHE A 101 2.03 6.16 2.04
CA PHE A 101 2.94 5.92 0.92
C PHE A 101 4.00 7.01 0.88
N SER A 102 5.26 6.65 0.65
CA SER A 102 6.36 7.61 0.61
C SER A 102 7.46 7.18 -0.36
N GLY A 103 8.18 8.18 -0.89
CA GLY A 103 9.23 7.99 -1.90
C GLY A 103 8.65 7.77 -3.29
N ASN A 104 8.99 8.66 -4.23
CA ASN A 104 8.54 8.62 -5.62
C ASN A 104 7.02 8.37 -5.78
N VAL A 105 6.20 9.06 -4.98
CA VAL A 105 4.76 8.78 -4.94
C VAL A 105 4.09 9.30 -6.20
N THR A 106 3.38 8.42 -6.89
CA THR A 106 2.45 8.78 -7.97
C THR A 106 1.11 8.11 -7.77
N LEU A 107 0.05 8.83 -8.10
CA LEU A 107 -1.34 8.39 -8.03
C LEU A 107 -1.98 8.52 -9.41
N GLU A 108 -2.75 7.50 -9.77
CA GLU A 108 -3.72 7.54 -10.86
C GLU A 108 -5.09 7.18 -10.27
N TYR A 109 -6.08 8.07 -10.45
CA TYR A 109 -7.46 7.86 -10.02
C TYR A 109 -8.40 8.46 -11.07
N ASP A 110 -9.14 7.59 -11.76
CA ASP A 110 -9.94 7.95 -12.93
C ASP A 110 -9.14 8.70 -13.99
N LYS A 111 -9.37 10.01 -14.12
CA LYS A 111 -8.71 10.89 -15.09
C LYS A 111 -7.65 11.77 -14.44
N ILE A 112 -7.41 11.60 -13.14
CA ILE A 112 -6.49 12.39 -12.35
C ILE A 112 -5.17 11.62 -12.25
N LYS A 113 -4.08 12.31 -12.58
CA LYS A 113 -2.72 11.86 -12.32
C LYS A 113 -2.05 12.86 -11.41
N ALA A 114 -1.41 12.39 -10.35
CA ALA A 114 -0.74 13.26 -9.40
C ALA A 114 0.57 12.63 -8.91
N ALA A 115 1.49 13.48 -8.46
CA ALA A 115 2.72 13.10 -7.81
C ALA A 115 2.94 13.97 -6.57
N ALA A 116 3.60 13.41 -5.56
CA ALA A 116 3.94 14.11 -4.32
C ALA A 116 5.11 13.40 -3.61
N ASP A 117 5.58 13.98 -2.50
CA ASP A 117 6.57 13.33 -1.64
C ASP A 117 5.93 12.22 -0.77
N THR A 118 4.70 12.44 -0.33
CA THR A 118 3.93 11.52 0.52
C THR A 118 2.46 11.49 0.11
N LEU A 119 1.83 10.32 0.26
CA LEU A 119 0.38 10.15 0.15
C LEU A 119 -0.15 9.40 1.36
N ILE A 120 -1.23 9.90 1.94
CA ILE A 120 -2.00 9.20 2.97
C ILE A 120 -3.36 8.83 2.37
N TYR A 121 -3.69 7.55 2.41
CA TYR A 121 -5.00 7.05 2.03
C TYR A 121 -5.75 6.61 3.29
N ASP A 122 -6.87 7.30 3.56
CA ASP A 122 -7.84 6.92 4.57
C ASP A 122 -8.94 6.08 3.92
N SER A 123 -8.85 4.76 4.11
CA SER A 123 -9.78 3.83 3.51
C SER A 123 -11.16 3.81 4.19
N VAL A 124 -11.29 4.36 5.40
CA VAL A 124 -12.54 4.47 6.15
C VAL A 124 -13.33 5.67 5.65
N ASN A 125 -12.69 6.84 5.60
CA ASN A 125 -13.32 8.09 5.17
C ASN A 125 -13.25 8.32 3.66
N LYS A 126 -12.56 7.43 2.92
CA LYS A 126 -12.35 7.51 1.46
C LYS A 126 -11.67 8.82 1.04
N ILE A 127 -10.67 9.24 1.81
CA ILE A 127 -9.90 10.46 1.56
C ILE A 127 -8.49 10.09 1.13
N VAL A 128 -7.99 10.75 0.08
CA VAL A 128 -6.58 10.74 -0.29
C VAL A 128 -5.98 12.09 -0.01
N LEU A 129 -4.83 12.11 0.67
CA LEU A 129 -4.08 13.30 0.98
C LEU A 129 -2.68 13.19 0.40
N LEU A 130 -2.34 14.07 -0.54
CA LEU A 130 -0.99 14.22 -1.09
C LEU A 130 -0.30 15.40 -0.42
N GLU A 131 0.94 15.23 0.01
CA GLU A 131 1.74 16.26 0.69
C GLU A 131 3.17 16.32 0.14
N GLY A 132 3.67 17.55 -0.02
CA GLY A 132 5.03 17.86 -0.48
C GLY A 132 5.14 17.84 -2.00
N ASN A 133 5.54 18.98 -2.59
CA ASN A 133 5.79 19.15 -4.03
C ASN A 133 4.66 18.57 -4.93
N VAL A 134 3.40 18.80 -4.54
CA VAL A 134 2.26 18.22 -5.25
C VAL A 134 2.17 18.82 -6.65
N SER A 135 2.08 17.94 -7.64
CA SER A 135 1.81 18.29 -9.03
C SER A 135 0.89 17.24 -9.63
N GLY A 136 0.09 17.64 -10.61
CA GLY A 136 -0.79 16.71 -11.28
C GLY A 136 -1.60 17.35 -12.38
N GLU A 137 -2.44 16.53 -12.99
CA GLU A 137 -3.27 16.93 -14.10
C GLU A 137 -4.53 16.07 -14.21
N ASN A 138 -5.51 16.60 -14.92
CA ASN A 138 -6.55 15.83 -15.57
C ASN A 138 -6.71 16.28 -17.03
N GLU A 139 -7.81 15.88 -17.68
CA GLU A 139 -8.10 16.25 -19.08
C GLU A 139 -8.21 17.77 -19.31
N GLU A 140 -8.58 18.55 -18.28
CA GLU A 140 -8.91 19.97 -18.41
C GLU A 140 -7.90 20.89 -17.75
N ILE A 141 -7.23 20.43 -16.68
CA ILE A 141 -6.37 21.27 -15.85
C ILE A 141 -5.05 20.59 -15.52
N GLU A 142 -3.99 21.38 -15.45
CA GLU A 142 -2.77 21.07 -14.70
C GLU A 142 -2.84 21.81 -13.36
N PHE A 143 -2.36 21.18 -12.31
CA PHE A 143 -2.39 21.76 -10.97
C PHE A 143 -1.12 21.47 -10.18
N SER A 144 -0.84 22.34 -9.21
CA SER A 144 0.29 22.21 -8.29
C SER A 144 -0.02 22.82 -6.93
N GLY A 145 0.73 22.43 -5.90
CA GLY A 145 0.66 23.01 -4.54
C GLY A 145 1.52 22.24 -3.55
N GLU A 146 1.45 22.57 -2.26
CA GLU A 146 2.13 21.76 -1.22
C GLU A 146 1.24 20.65 -0.67
N LYS A 147 -0.08 20.77 -0.83
CA LYS A 147 -1.06 19.82 -0.30
C LYS A 147 -2.27 19.71 -1.21
N MET A 148 -2.73 18.48 -1.44
CA MET A 148 -3.95 18.17 -2.17
C MET A 148 -4.76 17.14 -1.39
N GLU A 149 -6.04 17.41 -1.23
CA GLU A 149 -7.01 16.48 -0.66
C GLU A 149 -8.00 16.08 -1.76
N ILE A 150 -8.25 14.79 -1.89
CA ILE A 150 -9.24 14.21 -2.79
C ILE A 150 -10.23 13.41 -1.95
N ASP A 151 -11.48 13.82 -1.98
CA ASP A 151 -12.59 13.04 -1.46
C ASP A 151 -13.06 12.10 -2.57
N LEU A 152 -12.87 10.79 -2.40
CA LEU A 152 -13.18 9.79 -3.42
C LEU A 152 -14.69 9.47 -3.51
N GLU A 153 -15.50 9.94 -2.56
CA GLU A 153 -16.97 9.79 -2.63
C GLU A 153 -17.61 10.95 -3.39
N THR A 154 -17.11 12.18 -3.17
CA THR A 154 -17.66 13.38 -3.80
C THR A 154 -16.85 13.87 -5.02
N GLU A 155 -15.73 13.21 -5.31
CA GLU A 155 -14.75 13.57 -6.35
C GLU A 155 -14.23 15.01 -6.21
N LYS A 156 -14.31 15.59 -5.01
CA LYS A 156 -13.85 16.95 -4.74
C LYS A 156 -12.35 16.97 -4.53
N ILE A 157 -11.70 17.88 -5.25
CA ILE A 157 -10.29 18.18 -5.11
C ILE A 157 -10.14 19.52 -4.38
N LYS A 158 -9.26 19.55 -3.38
CA LYS A 158 -8.87 20.77 -2.68
C LYS A 158 -7.36 20.92 -2.66
N LEU A 159 -6.86 21.96 -3.31
CA LEU A 159 -5.45 22.34 -3.29
C LEU A 159 -5.21 23.42 -2.23
N GLN A 160 -4.08 23.34 -1.55
CA GLN A 160 -3.69 24.28 -0.52
C GLN A 160 -2.21 24.66 -0.65
N ASN A 161 -1.86 25.82 -0.08
CA ASN A 161 -0.49 26.33 0.04
C ASN A 161 0.25 26.45 -1.30
N GLY A 162 0.25 27.65 -1.89
CA GLY A 162 0.89 27.88 -3.18
C GLY A 162 0.14 27.23 -4.36
N ALA A 163 -1.16 26.96 -4.18
CA ALA A 163 -1.98 26.30 -5.19
C ALA A 163 -1.99 27.06 -6.52
N GLY A 164 -1.63 26.35 -7.59
CA GLY A 164 -1.66 26.83 -8.97
C GLY A 164 -2.55 25.94 -9.83
N MET A 165 -3.23 26.53 -10.81
CA MET A 165 -4.04 25.82 -11.80
C MET A 165 -3.83 26.46 -13.17
N ILE A 166 -3.66 25.63 -14.20
CA ILE A 166 -3.57 26.04 -15.60
C ILE A 166 -4.67 25.29 -16.36
N LEU A 167 -5.54 26.04 -17.04
CA LEU A 167 -6.54 25.46 -17.93
C LEU A 167 -5.87 25.05 -19.25
N LYS A 168 -6.11 23.83 -19.71
CA LYS A 168 -5.63 23.35 -21.01
C LYS A 168 -6.51 23.90 -22.12
N ASP A 169 -5.92 24.59 -23.09
CA ASP A 169 -6.63 25.03 -24.29
C ASP A 169 -7.00 23.80 -25.13
N ARG A 170 -8.28 23.70 -25.53
CA ARG A 170 -8.82 22.62 -26.37
C ARG A 170 -8.51 22.81 -27.84
#